data_AF-A0A974NAX9-F1
#
_entry.id   AF-A0A974NAX9-F1
#
_cell.length_a   1.000
_cell.length_b   1.000
_cell.length_c   1.000
_cell.angle_alpha   90.00
_cell.angle_beta   90.00
_cell.angle_gamma   90.00
#
_symmetry.space_group_name_H-M   'P 1'
#
loop_
_entity.id
_entity.type
_entity.pdbx_description
1 polymer ?
#
loop_
_entity_poly.entity_id
_entity_poly.type
_entity_poly.pdbx_seq_one_letter_code
_entity_poly.pdbx_strand_id
1 'polypeptide(L)'
;MFPHPRPLPASRARRLCAAAAALALVGTAYSLSTPLPAQADPADAATYTVTVGSVGEWTHPDDTPASMIIDEKGDFHIQGAHALYGKNDERRWTFWKGTTIDDITWDQEASSADDNWDTTTRCNEGPTGRESTRAPGATSHSEANYCDLTNMWVDPDTGDWYGLVHNEFTPRPFDDGLHYDSIDYAVSHDKGVTWTIVDHAITSPYSTRRGDTDAFPEKTYYYGDGDPRLYVDYASGYFYAFYGSRVVDKGYRAGSPSTSTSPAPPSPARWPPAPGRSGTTARGPRRGSAAGSPI
;
A
#
# COMPACT_ATOMS: atom_id res chain seq x y z
N MET A 1 9.64 -38.75 51.51
CA MET A 1 9.68 -38.40 52.94
C MET A 1 10.86 -37.45 53.13
N PHE A 2 10.62 -36.14 53.09
CA PHE A 2 11.64 -35.13 53.34
C PHE A 2 11.07 -34.08 54.30
N PRO A 3 11.85 -33.59 55.27
CA PRO A 3 11.32 -32.96 56.46
C PRO A 3 11.19 -31.44 56.34
N HIS A 4 10.28 -30.92 57.18
CA HIS A 4 10.09 -29.50 57.50
C HIS A 4 11.28 -28.87 58.27
N PRO A 5 11.36 -27.52 58.29
CA PRO A 5 12.51 -26.73 58.74
C PRO A 5 12.46 -26.32 60.22
N ARG A 6 13.62 -25.96 60.81
CA ARG A 6 13.83 -25.23 62.09
C ARG A 6 15.27 -24.63 62.14
N PRO A 7 15.62 -23.66 63.02
CA PRO A 7 15.19 -22.26 63.06
C PRO A 7 16.37 -21.25 63.28
N LEU A 8 15.98 -19.97 63.43
CA LEU A 8 16.68 -18.67 63.52
C LEU A 8 17.83 -18.52 64.55
N PRO A 9 18.57 -17.38 64.51
CA PRO A 9 18.30 -16.40 65.58
C PRO A 9 18.35 -14.91 65.20
N ALA A 10 17.69 -14.17 66.10
CA ALA A 10 17.55 -12.73 66.24
C ALA A 10 18.83 -11.97 66.63
N SER A 11 18.91 -10.70 66.22
CA SER A 11 19.22 -9.51 67.04
C SER A 11 19.72 -8.41 66.08
N ARG A 12 19.18 -7.19 66.06
CA ARG A 12 19.25 -6.19 67.13
C ARG A 12 18.13 -5.17 67.00
N ALA A 13 17.72 -4.71 68.17
CA ALA A 13 16.60 -3.82 68.41
C ALA A 13 17.02 -2.34 68.53
N ARG A 14 15.99 -1.49 68.54
CA ARG A 14 15.86 -0.17 69.21
C ARG A 14 16.38 1.08 68.48
N ARG A 15 15.44 1.95 68.07
CA ARG A 15 14.93 3.17 68.77
C ARG A 15 13.84 3.82 67.86
N LEU A 16 12.54 3.85 68.25
CA LEU A 16 11.81 4.87 69.05
C LEU A 16 11.72 6.23 68.32
N CYS A 17 10.58 6.90 68.03
CA CYS A 17 9.27 7.11 68.70
C CYS A 17 8.19 7.38 67.60
N ALA A 18 6.96 6.85 67.58
CA ALA A 18 5.81 6.96 68.50
C ALA A 18 5.07 8.33 68.50
N ALA A 19 3.91 8.38 67.83
CA ALA A 19 2.69 9.15 68.16
C ALA A 19 1.51 8.55 67.35
N ALA A 20 0.67 7.67 67.94
CA ALA A 20 -0.66 7.97 68.52
C ALA A 20 -1.66 8.55 67.49
N ALA A 21 -2.63 7.79 66.95
CA ALA A 21 -3.97 7.49 67.53
C ALA A 21 -4.79 8.78 67.79
N ALA A 22 -6.05 8.99 67.38
CA ALA A 22 -7.06 8.27 66.61
C ALA A 22 -8.22 9.28 66.34
N LEU A 23 -9.22 8.87 65.54
CA LEU A 23 -10.56 9.46 65.36
C LEU A 23 -10.69 10.79 64.58
N ALA A 24 -11.35 10.74 63.41
CA ALA A 24 -12.77 11.14 63.31
C ALA A 24 -13.30 10.94 61.89
N LEU A 25 -14.53 10.44 61.82
CA LEU A 25 -15.39 10.39 60.64
C LEU A 25 -15.39 11.70 59.86
N VAL A 26 -14.98 11.66 58.59
CA VAL A 26 -15.56 12.49 57.53
C VAL A 26 -15.71 11.59 56.31
N GLY A 27 -16.92 11.09 56.10
CA GLY A 27 -17.33 10.54 54.82
C GLY A 27 -17.42 11.68 53.81
N THR A 28 -16.33 11.97 53.12
CA THR A 28 -16.37 12.70 51.86
C THR A 28 -16.50 11.67 50.75
N ALA A 29 -17.68 11.66 50.14
CA ALA A 29 -17.93 11.01 48.88
C ALA A 29 -16.90 11.50 47.85
N TYR A 30 -15.84 10.73 47.65
CA TYR A 30 -15.12 10.75 46.38
C TYR A 30 -16.04 10.07 45.37
N SER A 31 -16.98 10.85 44.84
CA SER A 31 -17.57 10.55 43.55
C SER A 31 -16.40 10.47 42.59
N LEU A 32 -16.00 9.24 42.24
CA LEU A 32 -15.23 8.94 41.06
C LEU A 32 -16.10 9.37 39.88
N SER A 33 -16.08 10.67 39.56
CA SER A 33 -16.57 11.19 38.30
C SER A 33 -15.61 10.67 37.24
N THR A 34 -15.87 9.46 36.75
CA THR A 34 -15.37 9.03 35.45
C THR A 34 -15.78 10.12 34.47
N PRO A 35 -14.84 10.81 33.80
CA PRO A 35 -15.22 11.78 32.78
C PRO A 35 -16.06 11.02 31.75
N LEU A 36 -17.32 11.44 31.59
CA LEU A 36 -18.14 10.99 30.49
C LEU A 36 -17.36 11.30 29.20
N PRO A 37 -17.34 10.38 28.21
CA PRO A 37 -16.75 10.70 26.92
C PRO A 37 -17.42 11.98 26.43
N ALA A 38 -16.61 12.96 26.02
CA ALA A 38 -17.14 14.14 25.36
C ALA A 38 -17.93 13.67 24.14
N GLN A 39 -19.25 13.80 24.20
CA GLN A 39 -20.11 13.56 23.07
C GLN A 39 -19.71 14.61 22.04
N ALA A 40 -19.17 14.16 20.91
CA ALA A 40 -18.96 15.05 19.78
C ALA A 40 -20.32 15.67 19.44
N ASP A 41 -20.38 17.00 19.35
CA ASP A 41 -21.52 17.64 18.70
C ASP A 41 -21.71 16.95 17.36
N PRO A 42 -22.93 16.54 16.98
CA PRO A 42 -23.16 16.11 15.61
C PRO A 42 -22.70 17.28 14.75
N ALA A 43 -21.59 17.10 14.04
CA ALA A 43 -21.15 18.07 13.06
C ALA A 43 -22.37 18.37 12.21
N ASP A 44 -22.75 19.65 12.08
CA ASP A 44 -23.77 20.08 11.14
C ASP A 44 -23.52 19.30 9.86
N ALA A 45 -24.45 18.40 9.52
CA ALA A 45 -24.24 17.45 8.45
C ALA A 45 -24.09 18.29 7.18
N ALA A 46 -22.86 18.51 6.76
CA ALA A 46 -22.56 19.34 5.62
C ALA A 46 -23.34 18.73 4.44
N THR A 47 -24.31 19.48 3.93
CA THR A 47 -25.05 19.07 2.76
C THR A 47 -24.19 19.36 1.55
N TYR A 48 -23.65 18.30 0.96
CA TYR A 48 -22.94 18.36 -0.31
C TYR A 48 -23.94 18.08 -1.44
N THR A 49 -23.90 18.90 -2.49
CA THR A 49 -24.57 18.61 -3.74
C THR A 49 -23.54 18.12 -4.73
N VAL A 50 -23.74 16.93 -5.28
CA VAL A 50 -22.95 16.42 -6.41
C VAL A 50 -23.71 16.76 -7.69
N THR A 51 -23.08 17.52 -8.56
CA THR A 51 -23.55 17.75 -9.93
C THR A 51 -22.62 17.02 -10.88
N VAL A 52 -23.17 16.37 -11.90
CA VAL A 52 -22.40 15.72 -12.96
C VAL A 52 -22.55 16.57 -14.22
N GLY A 53 -21.42 16.84 -14.89
CA GLY A 53 -21.40 17.51 -16.18
C GLY A 53 -21.86 16.60 -17.33
N SER A 54 -21.70 17.07 -18.56
CA SER A 54 -21.81 16.21 -19.73
C SER A 54 -20.70 15.17 -19.75
N VAL A 55 -20.96 13.99 -20.33
CA VAL A 55 -19.92 13.00 -20.60
C VAL A 55 -18.91 13.59 -21.61
N GLY A 56 -17.64 13.63 -21.24
CA GLY A 56 -16.53 14.00 -22.11
C GLY A 56 -15.91 12.80 -22.85
N GLU A 57 -14.92 13.05 -23.70
CA GLU A 57 -14.10 12.01 -24.33
C GLU A 57 -12.77 11.87 -23.58
N TRP A 58 -12.38 10.64 -23.26
CA TRP A 58 -11.08 10.36 -22.66
C TRP A 58 -10.00 10.27 -23.74
N THR A 59 -9.02 11.17 -23.69
CA THR A 59 -7.97 11.31 -24.73
C THR A 59 -6.60 10.78 -24.32
N HIS A 60 -6.49 10.15 -23.16
CA HIS A 60 -5.21 9.67 -22.60
C HIS A 60 -5.26 8.18 -22.24
N PRO A 61 -5.64 7.29 -23.20
CA PRO A 61 -5.66 5.86 -22.93
C PRO A 61 -4.25 5.36 -22.59
N ASP A 62 -4.19 4.44 -21.64
CA ASP A 62 -2.98 3.73 -21.25
C ASP A 62 -3.35 2.26 -20.97
N ASP A 63 -2.35 1.40 -20.79
CA ASP A 63 -2.57 -0.03 -20.53
C ASP A 63 -3.18 -0.25 -19.13
N THR A 64 -2.71 0.53 -18.16
CA THR A 64 -3.29 0.54 -16.82
C THR A 64 -4.50 1.46 -16.67
N PRO A 65 -5.42 1.14 -15.75
CA PRO A 65 -6.39 2.10 -15.25
C PRO A 65 -5.72 3.32 -14.62
N ALA A 66 -6.19 4.50 -14.96
CA ALA A 66 -5.68 5.75 -14.43
C ALA A 66 -5.85 5.87 -12.91
N SER A 67 -4.74 6.07 -12.19
CA SER A 67 -4.72 6.35 -10.75
C SER A 67 -4.91 7.83 -10.52
N MET A 68 -6.08 8.23 -10.01
CA MET A 68 -6.37 9.62 -9.64
C MET A 68 -6.02 9.85 -8.18
N ILE A 69 -5.19 10.85 -7.90
CA ILE A 69 -4.76 11.21 -6.56
C ILE A 69 -4.85 12.72 -6.32
N ILE A 70 -4.96 13.08 -5.04
CA ILE A 70 -4.83 14.45 -4.57
C ILE A 70 -3.63 14.45 -3.61
N ASP A 71 -2.67 15.35 -3.84
CA ASP A 71 -1.46 15.40 -3.02
C ASP A 71 -1.67 16.15 -1.68
N GLU A 72 -0.61 16.26 -0.89
CA GLU A 72 -0.65 16.86 0.45
C GLU A 72 -1.05 18.35 0.45
N LYS A 73 -0.92 19.03 -0.69
CA LYS A 73 -1.31 20.43 -0.88
C LYS A 73 -2.72 20.58 -1.46
N GLY A 74 -3.35 19.48 -1.86
CA GLY A 74 -4.63 19.49 -2.53
C GLY A 74 -4.54 19.57 -4.06
N ASP A 75 -3.34 19.42 -4.63
CA ASP A 75 -3.15 19.43 -6.09
C ASP A 75 -3.61 18.08 -6.68
N PHE A 76 -4.33 18.11 -7.80
CA PHE A 76 -4.87 16.91 -8.45
C PHE A 76 -3.91 16.35 -9.51
N HIS A 77 -3.67 15.04 -9.44
CA HIS A 77 -2.79 14.32 -10.36
C HIS A 77 -3.44 13.03 -10.85
N ILE A 78 -3.02 12.61 -12.05
CA ILE A 78 -3.38 11.32 -12.64
C ILE A 78 -2.10 10.59 -13.04
N GLN A 79 -2.04 9.29 -12.75
CA GLN A 79 -0.97 8.43 -13.20
C GLN A 79 -1.51 7.30 -14.08
N GLY A 80 -0.81 7.03 -15.18
CA GLY A 80 -0.97 5.87 -16.05
C GLY A 80 0.38 5.19 -16.28
N ALA A 81 0.35 3.97 -16.79
CA ALA A 81 1.53 3.19 -17.11
C ALA A 81 1.23 2.11 -18.15
N HIS A 82 2.28 1.74 -18.88
CA HIS A 82 2.35 0.55 -19.74
C HIS A 82 3.79 0.01 -19.76
N ALA A 83 3.93 -1.31 -19.94
CA ALA A 83 5.22 -1.97 -20.09
C ALA A 83 5.21 -2.95 -21.27
N LEU A 84 5.27 -2.42 -22.50
CA LEU A 84 5.13 -3.23 -23.71
C LEU A 84 6.29 -4.22 -23.91
N TYR A 85 6.00 -5.37 -24.51
CA TYR A 85 6.91 -6.52 -24.43
C TYR A 85 8.07 -6.56 -25.42
N GLY A 86 7.95 -5.89 -26.57
CA GLY A 86 8.95 -5.96 -27.63
C GLY A 86 10.23 -5.22 -27.28
N LYS A 87 11.35 -5.65 -27.88
CA LYS A 87 12.70 -5.16 -27.56
C LYS A 87 12.87 -3.64 -27.60
N ASN A 88 12.16 -2.97 -28.51
CA ASN A 88 12.23 -1.51 -28.69
C ASN A 88 10.90 -0.83 -28.32
N ASP A 89 9.98 -1.57 -27.70
CA ASP A 89 8.68 -1.02 -27.34
C ASP A 89 8.80 -0.18 -26.06
N GLU A 90 7.85 0.74 -25.93
CA GLU A 90 7.79 1.70 -24.83
C GLU A 90 7.45 1.02 -23.49
N ARG A 91 8.05 1.53 -22.40
CA ARG A 91 7.75 1.12 -21.03
C ARG A 91 7.79 2.35 -20.15
N ARG A 92 6.64 2.86 -19.74
CA ARG A 92 6.52 4.20 -19.17
C ARG A 92 5.60 4.24 -17.97
N TRP A 93 5.97 5.09 -17.01
CA TRP A 93 5.05 5.61 -16.01
C TRP A 93 4.79 7.09 -16.33
N THR A 94 3.54 7.38 -16.62
CA THR A 94 3.07 8.66 -17.15
C THR A 94 2.29 9.40 -16.07
N PHE A 95 2.53 10.71 -15.94
CA PHE A 95 1.89 11.57 -14.96
C PHE A 95 1.23 12.78 -15.63
N TRP A 96 0.08 13.17 -15.09
CA TRP A 96 -0.68 14.34 -15.48
C TRP A 96 -1.07 15.14 -14.24
N LYS A 97 -1.24 16.45 -14.39
CA LYS A 97 -1.69 17.34 -13.33
C LYS A 97 -2.74 18.33 -13.83
N GLY A 98 -3.65 18.71 -12.95
CA GLY A 98 -4.74 19.63 -13.26
C GLY A 98 -5.51 20.02 -12.00
N THR A 99 -6.73 20.50 -12.17
CA THR A 99 -7.67 20.71 -11.04
C THR A 99 -8.75 19.64 -10.99
N THR A 100 -9.01 18.99 -12.13
CA THR A 100 -10.02 17.97 -12.38
C THR A 100 -9.53 17.00 -13.46
N ILE A 101 -10.27 15.93 -13.73
CA ILE A 101 -9.96 15.05 -14.87
C ILE A 101 -10.10 15.74 -16.23
N ASP A 102 -10.91 16.79 -16.31
CA ASP A 102 -11.26 17.47 -17.57
C ASP A 102 -10.19 18.48 -18.05
N ASP A 103 -9.31 18.94 -17.15
CA ASP A 103 -8.30 19.97 -17.42
C ASP A 103 -6.87 19.51 -17.18
N ILE A 104 -6.65 18.19 -17.10
CA ILE A 104 -5.32 17.64 -16.91
C ILE A 104 -4.38 18.00 -18.06
N THR A 105 -3.13 18.24 -17.70
CA THR A 105 -2.02 18.50 -18.62
C THR A 105 -0.86 17.58 -18.29
N TRP A 106 -0.08 17.23 -19.31
CA TRP A 106 1.07 16.34 -19.17
C TRP A 106 2.03 16.91 -18.14
N ASP A 107 2.36 16.14 -17.11
CA ASP A 107 3.39 16.54 -16.17
C ASP A 107 4.77 16.25 -16.78
N GLN A 108 5.31 17.27 -17.45
CA GLN A 108 6.59 17.17 -18.14
C GLN A 108 7.76 16.80 -17.22
N GLU A 109 7.73 17.22 -15.96
CA GLU A 109 8.83 16.96 -15.03
C GLU A 109 8.82 15.50 -14.59
N ALA A 110 7.69 15.01 -14.09
CA ALA A 110 7.57 13.63 -13.63
C ALA A 110 7.62 12.63 -14.79
N SER A 111 6.91 12.88 -15.88
CA SER A 111 6.76 11.90 -16.97
C SER A 111 7.96 11.80 -17.90
N SER A 112 8.85 12.78 -17.89
CA SER A 112 10.11 12.74 -18.66
C SER A 112 11.34 12.51 -17.78
N ALA A 113 11.16 12.20 -16.50
CA ALA A 113 12.23 11.67 -15.68
C ALA A 113 12.71 10.32 -16.28
N ASP A 114 14.04 10.13 -16.37
CA ASP A 114 14.64 9.03 -17.14
C ASP A 114 14.01 7.65 -16.84
N ASP A 115 13.89 7.29 -15.58
CA ASP A 115 13.36 5.98 -15.17
C ASP A 115 11.82 5.87 -15.25
N ASN A 116 11.10 6.99 -15.43
CA ASN A 116 9.66 7.00 -15.74
C ASN A 116 9.43 6.92 -17.25
N TRP A 117 10.35 7.48 -18.04
CA TRP A 117 10.32 7.42 -19.50
C TRP A 117 10.75 6.06 -20.06
N ASP A 118 11.60 5.35 -19.33
CA ASP A 118 11.96 3.96 -19.58
C ASP A 118 12.11 3.19 -18.27
N THR A 119 11.10 2.40 -17.93
CA THR A 119 11.06 1.66 -16.66
C THR A 119 11.94 0.40 -16.67
N THR A 120 12.57 0.05 -17.81
CA THR A 120 13.27 -1.23 -18.01
C THR A 120 14.28 -1.53 -16.90
N THR A 121 15.14 -0.57 -16.55
CA THR A 121 16.16 -0.77 -15.51
C THR A 121 15.50 -0.98 -14.14
N ARG A 122 14.57 -0.10 -13.78
CA ARG A 122 13.85 -0.16 -12.50
C ARG A 122 13.09 -1.48 -12.33
N CYS A 123 12.39 -1.93 -13.37
CA CYS A 123 11.64 -3.19 -13.33
C CYS A 123 12.55 -4.40 -13.19
N ASN A 124 13.67 -4.45 -13.94
CA ASN A 124 14.61 -5.57 -13.87
C ASN A 124 15.45 -5.58 -12.59
N GLU A 125 15.71 -4.41 -11.98
CA GLU A 125 16.52 -4.28 -10.76
C GLU A 125 15.69 -4.20 -9.48
N GLY A 126 14.36 -4.13 -9.58
CA GLY A 126 13.45 -4.20 -8.44
C GLY A 126 13.42 -5.59 -7.78
N PRO A 127 12.70 -5.75 -6.65
CA PRO A 127 12.59 -7.00 -5.91
C PRO A 127 12.21 -8.19 -6.81
N THR A 128 11.09 -8.08 -7.52
CA THR A 128 10.65 -9.13 -8.47
C THR A 128 11.66 -9.31 -9.62
N GLY A 129 12.16 -8.21 -10.19
CA GLY A 129 13.09 -8.25 -11.33
C GLY A 129 14.37 -9.04 -11.06
N ARG A 130 14.95 -8.90 -9.86
CA ARG A 130 16.18 -9.61 -9.48
C ARG A 130 16.01 -11.12 -9.39
N GLU A 131 14.79 -11.59 -9.14
CA GLU A 131 14.45 -13.01 -9.07
C GLU A 131 13.98 -13.56 -10.43
N SER A 132 13.78 -12.67 -11.40
CA SER A 132 13.18 -12.98 -12.69
C SER A 132 14.20 -13.48 -13.71
N THR A 133 13.71 -14.22 -14.70
CA THR A 133 14.55 -14.71 -15.81
C THR A 133 14.00 -14.30 -17.16
N ARG A 134 14.87 -13.81 -18.06
CA ARG A 134 14.47 -13.56 -19.45
C ARG A 134 14.06 -14.85 -20.16
N ALA A 135 13.04 -14.77 -21.01
CA ALA A 135 12.62 -15.89 -21.85
C ALA A 135 13.72 -16.22 -22.89
N PRO A 136 14.22 -17.48 -22.96
CA PRO A 136 15.22 -17.86 -23.95
C PRO A 136 14.70 -17.66 -25.39
N GLY A 137 15.47 -16.92 -26.21
CA GLY A 137 15.17 -16.74 -27.63
C GLY A 137 13.89 -15.95 -27.95
N ALA A 138 13.25 -15.33 -26.96
CA ALA A 138 12.04 -14.55 -27.19
C ALA A 138 12.34 -13.22 -27.88
N THR A 139 11.61 -12.94 -28.95
CA THR A 139 11.58 -11.62 -29.61
C THR A 139 10.39 -10.78 -29.17
N SER A 140 9.41 -11.40 -28.51
CA SER A 140 8.14 -10.80 -28.09
C SER A 140 8.03 -10.59 -26.58
N HIS A 141 9.03 -11.00 -25.80
CA HIS A 141 9.23 -10.67 -24.38
C HIS A 141 10.75 -10.49 -24.18
N SER A 142 11.26 -9.28 -24.44
CA SER A 142 12.68 -8.93 -24.37
C SER A 142 13.27 -8.82 -22.96
N GLU A 143 12.45 -8.58 -21.94
CA GLU A 143 12.90 -8.29 -20.57
C GLU A 143 12.57 -9.41 -19.59
N ALA A 144 13.20 -9.37 -18.41
CA ALA A 144 12.94 -10.38 -17.37
C ALA A 144 11.68 -10.03 -16.58
N ASN A 145 11.42 -8.74 -16.44
CA ASN A 145 10.27 -8.18 -15.74
C ASN A 145 9.76 -6.92 -16.47
N TYR A 146 8.44 -6.78 -16.51
CA TYR A 146 7.69 -5.64 -17.01
C TYR A 146 6.85 -5.13 -15.85
N CYS A 147 6.93 -3.83 -15.54
CA CYS A 147 6.30 -3.34 -14.33
C CYS A 147 5.55 -2.04 -14.53
N ASP A 148 4.29 -2.04 -14.11
CA ASP A 148 3.40 -0.90 -14.20
C ASP A 148 3.04 -0.38 -12.82
N LEU A 149 3.32 0.90 -12.58
CA LEU A 149 2.83 1.60 -11.40
C LEU A 149 1.32 1.78 -11.54
N THR A 150 0.60 1.49 -10.47
CA THR A 150 -0.85 1.63 -10.44
C THR A 150 -1.33 1.80 -8.99
N ASN A 151 -2.57 2.27 -8.84
CA ASN A 151 -3.26 2.42 -7.57
C ASN A 151 -2.46 3.23 -6.54
N MET A 152 -2.19 4.48 -6.91
CA MET A 152 -1.39 5.39 -6.09
C MET A 152 -2.13 5.91 -4.85
N TRP A 153 -1.36 6.26 -3.84
CA TRP A 153 -1.79 6.93 -2.62
C TRP A 153 -0.73 7.96 -2.20
N VAL A 154 -1.15 9.13 -1.72
CA VAL A 154 -0.25 10.13 -1.15
C VAL A 154 -0.42 10.15 0.35
N ASP A 155 0.69 10.03 1.08
CA ASP A 155 0.70 10.21 2.53
C ASP A 155 0.48 11.69 2.87
N PRO A 156 -0.65 12.08 3.47
CA PRO A 156 -0.91 13.48 3.80
C PRO A 156 0.02 14.02 4.91
N ASP A 157 0.66 13.14 5.69
CA ASP A 157 1.56 13.56 6.77
C ASP A 157 2.98 13.86 6.25
N THR A 158 3.47 13.09 5.27
CA THR A 158 4.85 13.24 4.74
C THR A 158 4.92 13.89 3.35
N GLY A 159 3.85 13.79 2.57
CA GLY A 159 3.85 14.15 1.14
C GLY A 159 4.47 13.08 0.24
N ASP A 160 4.85 11.92 0.78
CA ASP A 160 5.39 10.81 -0.01
C ASP A 160 4.28 10.15 -0.83
N TRP A 161 4.62 9.77 -2.05
CA TRP A 161 3.74 9.08 -2.96
C TRP A 161 4.06 7.59 -2.94
N TYR A 162 3.04 6.77 -2.77
CA TYR A 162 3.11 5.33 -2.79
C TYR A 162 2.30 4.82 -3.97
N GLY A 163 2.70 3.68 -4.53
CA GLY A 163 1.87 2.96 -5.47
C GLY A 163 2.17 1.47 -5.44
N LEU A 164 1.21 0.69 -5.92
CA LEU A 164 1.43 -0.71 -6.19
C LEU A 164 2.09 -0.85 -7.56
N VAL A 165 2.94 -1.85 -7.70
CA VAL A 165 3.61 -2.15 -8.96
C VAL A 165 3.18 -3.54 -9.38
N HIS A 166 2.40 -3.63 -10.45
CA HIS A 166 2.06 -4.92 -11.07
C HIS A 166 3.24 -5.34 -11.92
N ASN A 167 3.82 -6.49 -11.59
CA ASN A 167 4.93 -7.07 -12.33
C ASN A 167 4.45 -8.25 -13.15
N GLU A 168 4.85 -8.26 -14.41
CA GLU A 168 4.71 -9.37 -15.34
C GLU A 168 6.11 -9.91 -15.64
N PHE A 169 6.43 -11.08 -15.10
CA PHE A 169 7.83 -11.48 -14.96
C PHE A 169 8.07 -12.96 -15.28
N THR A 170 9.34 -13.29 -15.51
CA THR A 170 9.75 -14.63 -15.96
C THR A 170 8.88 -15.13 -17.14
N PRO A 171 8.83 -14.37 -18.25
CA PRO A 171 7.93 -14.67 -19.37
C PRO A 171 8.21 -16.07 -19.93
N ARG A 172 7.18 -16.79 -20.35
CA ARG A 172 7.16 -18.19 -20.82
C ARG A 172 7.56 -19.22 -19.75
N PRO A 173 6.95 -19.21 -18.55
CA PRO A 173 7.35 -20.09 -17.46
C PRO A 173 7.31 -21.57 -17.85
N PHE A 174 6.39 -21.97 -18.73
CA PHE A 174 6.25 -23.32 -19.28
C PHE A 174 6.22 -23.36 -20.82
N ASP A 175 6.95 -22.45 -21.49
CA ASP A 175 6.98 -22.30 -22.96
C ASP A 175 5.59 -22.04 -23.60
N ASP A 176 4.77 -21.27 -22.90
CA ASP A 176 3.34 -21.08 -23.15
C ASP A 176 2.97 -19.65 -23.54
N GLY A 177 3.95 -18.78 -23.80
CA GLY A 177 3.70 -17.40 -24.20
C GLY A 177 3.09 -16.50 -23.13
N LEU A 178 2.97 -16.98 -21.89
CA LEU A 178 2.47 -16.27 -20.71
C LEU A 178 3.61 -15.66 -19.87
N HIS A 179 3.33 -15.17 -18.67
CA HIS A 179 4.29 -14.74 -17.64
C HIS A 179 3.75 -15.11 -16.26
N TYR A 180 4.57 -14.93 -15.22
CA TYR A 180 4.08 -14.89 -13.85
C TYR A 180 3.69 -13.46 -13.44
N ASP A 181 2.79 -13.34 -12.47
CA ASP A 181 2.40 -12.06 -11.88
C ASP A 181 2.81 -11.92 -10.41
N SER A 182 3.27 -10.73 -10.03
CA SER A 182 3.47 -10.35 -8.64
C SER A 182 3.12 -8.88 -8.42
N ILE A 183 2.99 -8.49 -7.14
CA ILE A 183 2.70 -7.10 -6.76
C ILE A 183 3.76 -6.62 -5.78
N ASP A 184 4.53 -5.63 -6.22
CA ASP A 184 5.47 -4.88 -5.39
C ASP A 184 4.86 -3.56 -4.95
N TYR A 185 5.59 -2.78 -4.16
CA TYR A 185 5.26 -1.36 -3.96
C TYR A 185 6.44 -0.44 -4.23
N ALA A 186 6.11 0.77 -4.67
CA ALA A 186 7.09 1.81 -4.91
C ALA A 186 6.76 3.06 -4.10
N VAL A 187 7.82 3.83 -3.82
CA VAL A 187 7.75 5.11 -3.10
C VAL A 187 8.47 6.19 -3.90
N SER A 188 7.86 7.37 -3.96
CA SER A 188 8.46 8.62 -4.43
C SER A 188 8.42 9.65 -3.31
N HIS A 189 9.53 10.36 -3.12
CA HIS A 189 9.68 11.43 -2.14
C HIS A 189 9.63 12.83 -2.77
N ASP A 190 9.37 12.90 -4.08
CA ASP A 190 9.48 14.10 -4.92
C ASP A 190 8.33 14.19 -5.92
N LYS A 191 7.13 13.78 -5.49
CA LYS A 191 5.87 13.92 -6.25
C LYS A 191 5.89 13.23 -7.61
N GLY A 192 6.42 12.02 -7.62
CA GLY A 192 6.39 11.13 -8.77
C GLY A 192 7.56 11.30 -9.75
N VAL A 193 8.53 12.19 -9.48
CA VAL A 193 9.69 12.38 -10.36
C VAL A 193 10.66 11.21 -10.26
N THR A 194 11.03 10.79 -9.05
CA THR A 194 11.86 9.60 -8.81
C THR A 194 11.11 8.57 -7.97
N TRP A 195 11.36 7.30 -8.27
CA TRP A 195 10.70 6.18 -7.60
C TRP A 195 11.71 5.10 -7.21
N THR A 196 11.48 4.49 -6.06
CA THR A 196 12.14 3.25 -5.66
C THR A 196 11.08 2.16 -5.50
N ILE A 197 11.22 1.03 -6.21
CA ILE A 197 10.46 -0.19 -5.89
C ILE A 197 11.12 -0.81 -4.67
N VAL A 198 10.42 -0.80 -3.53
CA VAL A 198 11.03 -1.02 -2.22
C VAL A 198 11.06 -2.50 -1.87
N ASP A 199 9.92 -3.18 -1.96
CA ASP A 199 9.76 -4.58 -1.59
C ASP A 199 8.47 -5.15 -2.22
N HIS A 200 8.24 -6.45 -2.03
CA HIS A 200 6.99 -7.11 -2.35
C HIS A 200 5.85 -6.59 -1.47
N ALA A 201 4.73 -6.19 -2.08
CA ALA A 201 3.51 -5.87 -1.34
C ALA A 201 2.68 -7.13 -1.08
N ILE A 202 2.63 -8.03 -2.06
CA ILE A 202 1.98 -9.34 -1.98
C ILE A 202 2.96 -10.38 -2.54
N THR A 203 3.17 -11.47 -1.80
CA THR A 203 4.04 -12.57 -2.21
C THR A 203 3.21 -13.79 -2.56
N SER A 204 3.62 -14.49 -3.62
CA SER A 204 3.06 -15.79 -3.97
C SER A 204 3.59 -16.86 -3.00
N PRO A 205 2.73 -17.73 -2.44
CA PRO A 205 3.20 -18.90 -1.69
C PRO A 205 3.69 -20.04 -2.60
N TYR A 206 3.54 -19.91 -3.92
CA TYR A 206 3.91 -20.92 -4.91
C TYR A 206 5.16 -20.53 -5.70
N SER A 207 5.84 -21.53 -6.26
CA SER A 207 7.05 -21.32 -7.07
C SER A 207 6.80 -20.41 -8.26
N THR A 208 7.75 -19.50 -8.50
CA THR A 208 7.81 -18.61 -9.67
C THR A 208 9.02 -18.93 -10.54
N ARG A 209 9.65 -20.09 -10.30
CA ARG A 209 10.77 -20.58 -11.11
C ARG A 209 10.26 -21.09 -12.45
N ARG A 210 10.92 -20.68 -13.53
CA ARG A 210 10.70 -21.22 -14.88
C ARG A 210 10.85 -22.73 -14.90
N GLY A 211 9.87 -23.42 -15.47
CA GLY A 211 9.90 -24.87 -15.69
C GLY A 211 9.87 -25.70 -14.41
N ASP A 212 9.35 -25.16 -13.30
CA ASP A 212 9.26 -25.90 -12.04
C ASP A 212 8.17 -26.97 -12.07
N THR A 213 8.53 -28.13 -12.63
CA THR A 213 7.64 -29.30 -12.70
C THR A 213 7.49 -30.02 -11.37
N ASP A 214 8.34 -29.74 -10.39
CA ASP A 214 8.22 -30.34 -9.06
C ASP A 214 7.12 -29.64 -8.26
N ALA A 215 7.07 -28.31 -8.31
CA ALA A 215 5.98 -27.51 -7.75
C ALA A 215 4.67 -27.70 -8.52
N PHE A 216 4.75 -27.86 -9.84
CA PHE A 216 3.60 -28.00 -10.72
C PHE A 216 3.76 -29.25 -11.59
N PRO A 217 3.47 -30.46 -11.10
CA PRO A 217 3.67 -31.70 -11.87
C PRO A 217 2.60 -31.93 -12.94
N GLU A 218 1.44 -31.31 -12.79
CA GLU A 218 0.27 -31.57 -13.64
C GLU A 218 0.12 -30.54 -14.78
N LYS A 219 -1.08 -30.44 -15.36
CA LYS A 219 -1.36 -29.60 -16.54
C LYS A 219 -1.43 -28.10 -16.25
N THR A 220 -1.52 -27.69 -14.99
CA THR A 220 -1.69 -26.29 -14.59
C THR A 220 -0.51 -25.80 -13.77
N TYR A 221 -0.37 -24.48 -13.64
CA TYR A 221 0.55 -23.83 -12.71
C TYR A 221 -0.09 -22.57 -12.12
N TYR A 222 0.44 -22.10 -10.99
CA TYR A 222 0.01 -20.84 -10.38
C TYR A 222 0.58 -19.68 -11.18
N TYR A 223 -0.29 -18.89 -11.80
CA TYR A 223 0.09 -17.76 -12.64
C TYR A 223 0.65 -16.60 -11.81
N GLY A 224 0.12 -16.38 -10.62
CA GLY A 224 0.57 -15.28 -9.76
C GLY A 224 -0.55 -14.38 -9.28
N ASP A 225 -0.12 -13.33 -8.58
CA ASP A 225 -0.95 -12.29 -8.00
C ASP A 225 -0.75 -11.00 -8.80
N GLY A 226 -1.79 -10.53 -9.48
CA GLY A 226 -1.70 -9.42 -10.43
C GLY A 226 -2.94 -8.54 -10.44
N ASP A 227 -2.97 -7.54 -11.32
CA ASP A 227 -4.10 -6.62 -11.49
C ASP A 227 -4.61 -6.00 -10.17
N PRO A 228 -3.75 -5.34 -9.36
CA PRO A 228 -4.15 -4.86 -8.05
C PRO A 228 -5.18 -3.73 -8.11
N ARG A 229 -5.90 -3.53 -7.00
CA ARG A 229 -6.73 -2.38 -6.66
C ARG A 229 -6.50 -1.98 -5.21
N LEU A 230 -6.19 -0.71 -4.97
CA LEU A 230 -5.98 -0.18 -3.63
C LEU A 230 -7.22 0.57 -3.15
N TYR A 231 -7.61 0.30 -1.92
CA TYR A 231 -8.55 1.12 -1.16
C TYR A 231 -7.91 1.54 0.16
N VAL A 232 -7.93 2.84 0.46
CA VAL A 232 -7.35 3.41 1.67
C VAL A 232 -8.48 3.86 2.60
N ASP A 233 -8.57 3.23 3.77
CA ASP A 233 -9.50 3.63 4.81
C ASP A 233 -8.80 4.55 5.80
N TYR A 234 -8.94 5.85 5.58
CA TYR A 234 -8.40 6.88 6.48
C TYR A 234 -9.00 6.85 7.89
N ALA A 235 -10.20 6.30 8.09
CA ALA A 235 -10.82 6.25 9.40
C ALA A 235 -10.18 5.18 10.28
N SER A 236 -9.87 4.01 9.70
CA SER A 236 -9.22 2.92 10.43
C SER A 236 -7.70 2.91 10.31
N GLY A 237 -7.14 3.61 9.31
CA GLY A 237 -5.71 3.63 9.01
C GLY A 237 -5.21 2.36 8.31
N TYR A 238 -6.09 1.62 7.64
CA TYR A 238 -5.75 0.40 6.90
C TYR A 238 -5.76 0.60 5.39
N PHE A 239 -4.87 -0.14 4.74
CA PHE A 239 -4.86 -0.34 3.30
C PHE A 239 -5.48 -1.70 2.98
N TYR A 240 -6.35 -1.71 1.98
CA TYR A 240 -6.97 -2.91 1.44
C TYR A 240 -6.55 -3.06 -0.01
N ALA A 241 -5.83 -4.14 -0.31
CA ALA A 241 -5.47 -4.50 -1.68
C ALA A 241 -6.38 -5.64 -2.15
N PHE A 242 -7.02 -5.43 -3.29
CA PHE A 242 -7.74 -6.48 -4.04
C PHE A 242 -6.89 -6.82 -5.26
N TYR A 243 -6.81 -8.09 -5.62
CA TYR A 243 -5.95 -8.53 -6.72
C TYR A 243 -6.49 -9.80 -7.35
N GLY A 244 -6.14 -10.01 -8.60
CA GLY A 244 -6.34 -11.28 -9.28
C GLY A 244 -5.37 -12.32 -8.76
N SER A 245 -5.85 -13.52 -8.47
CA SER A 245 -5.03 -14.70 -8.19
C SER A 245 -5.49 -15.82 -9.13
N ARG A 246 -4.56 -16.36 -9.92
CA ARG A 246 -4.92 -17.21 -11.07
C ARG A 246 -4.11 -18.50 -11.12
N VAL A 247 -4.77 -19.56 -11.54
CA VAL A 247 -4.16 -20.83 -11.98
C VAL A 247 -4.50 -20.97 -13.46
N VAL A 248 -3.53 -21.36 -14.27
CA VAL A 248 -3.71 -21.49 -15.73
C VAL A 248 -3.17 -22.81 -16.24
N ASP A 249 -3.64 -23.23 -17.41
CA ASP A 249 -3.11 -24.39 -18.12
C ASP A 249 -1.74 -24.08 -18.75
N LYS A 250 -0.81 -25.04 -18.64
CA LYS A 250 0.45 -25.03 -19.35
C LYS A 250 0.19 -25.16 -20.85
N GLY A 251 0.88 -24.35 -21.64
CA GLY A 251 0.68 -24.29 -23.09
C GLY A 251 -0.58 -23.55 -23.50
N TYR A 252 -1.19 -22.78 -22.58
CA TYR A 252 -2.26 -21.84 -22.92
C TYR A 252 -1.84 -20.97 -24.11
N ARG A 253 -2.76 -20.75 -25.04
CA ARG A 253 -2.60 -19.80 -26.14
C ARG A 253 -3.77 -18.84 -26.11
N ALA A 254 -3.51 -17.54 -26.22
CA ALA A 254 -4.53 -16.51 -26.26
C ALA A 254 -5.67 -16.90 -27.23
N GLY A 255 -6.91 -16.96 -26.72
CA GLY A 255 -8.10 -17.44 -27.44
C GLY A 255 -8.55 -18.87 -27.11
N SER A 256 -7.82 -19.60 -26.26
CA SER A 256 -8.29 -20.87 -25.68
C SER A 256 -9.18 -20.61 -24.45
N PRO A 257 -10.17 -21.45 -24.13
CA PRO A 257 -10.97 -21.28 -22.90
C PRO A 257 -10.04 -21.34 -21.68
N SER A 258 -9.97 -20.26 -20.88
CA SER A 258 -9.20 -20.27 -19.64
C SER A 258 -9.95 -20.99 -18.53
N THR A 259 -9.23 -21.78 -17.74
CA THR A 259 -9.75 -22.52 -16.59
C THR A 259 -9.57 -21.67 -15.32
N SER A 260 -10.65 -20.98 -14.94
CA SER A 260 -10.89 -20.33 -13.64
C SER A 260 -10.05 -19.08 -13.28
N THR A 261 -10.73 -17.93 -13.18
CA THR A 261 -10.32 -16.83 -12.32
C THR A 261 -10.98 -17.02 -10.95
N SER A 262 -10.20 -17.00 -9.87
CA SER A 262 -10.76 -16.89 -8.52
C SER A 262 -10.45 -15.49 -7.99
N PRO A 263 -11.44 -14.68 -7.59
CA PRO A 263 -11.14 -13.46 -6.85
C PRO A 263 -10.50 -13.85 -5.52
N ALA A 264 -9.28 -13.36 -5.26
CA ALA A 264 -8.67 -13.50 -3.95
C ALA A 264 -9.48 -12.66 -2.93
N PRO A 265 -9.74 -13.16 -1.71
CA PRO A 265 -10.27 -12.32 -0.65
C PRO A 265 -9.28 -11.17 -0.38
N PRO A 266 -9.77 -9.96 0.00
CA PRO A 266 -8.89 -8.84 0.28
C PRO A 266 -7.91 -9.22 1.38
N SER A 267 -6.62 -9.11 1.08
CA SER A 267 -5.57 -9.26 2.08
C SER A 267 -5.35 -7.90 2.73
N PRO A 268 -5.49 -7.76 4.06
CA PRO A 268 -5.06 -6.55 4.74
C PRO A 268 -3.54 -6.48 4.63
N ALA A 269 -3.05 -5.69 3.68
CA ALA A 269 -1.63 -5.38 3.58
C ALA A 269 -1.34 -4.31 4.63
N ARG A 270 -0.57 -4.67 5.65
CA ARG A 270 -0.02 -3.69 6.58
C ARG A 270 1.28 -3.19 5.96
N TRP A 271 1.19 -2.16 5.11
CA TRP A 271 2.39 -1.42 4.73
C TRP A 271 3.10 -0.96 6.00
N PRO A 272 4.45 -0.95 6.02
CA PRO A 272 5.18 -0.46 7.17
C PRO A 272 4.65 0.94 7.50
N PRO A 273 4.34 1.24 8.77
CA PRO A 273 4.02 2.60 9.15
C PRO A 273 5.20 3.49 8.73
N ALA A 274 4.91 4.64 8.13
CA ALA A 274 5.92 5.63 7.76
C ALA A 274 6.96 5.76 8.90
N PRO A 275 8.27 5.73 8.59
CA PRO A 275 9.31 5.85 9.61
C PRO A 275 9.13 7.17 10.36
N GLY A 276 8.67 7.09 11.61
CA GLY A 276 8.44 8.29 12.44
C GLY A 276 7.37 8.15 13.53
N ARG A 277 6.46 7.17 13.45
CA ARG A 277 5.43 7.00 14.49
C ARG A 277 5.88 6.13 15.66
N SER A 278 6.68 6.72 16.56
CA SER A 278 6.60 6.33 17.98
C SER A 278 5.36 6.99 18.57
N GLY A 279 4.31 6.19 18.78
CA GLY A 279 3.14 6.46 19.63
C GLY A 279 2.71 7.92 19.81
N THR A 280 1.80 8.40 18.97
CA THR A 280 0.77 9.34 19.42
C THR A 280 -0.41 9.27 18.46
N THR A 281 -1.58 8.99 19.02
CA THR A 281 -2.88 9.06 18.36
C THR A 281 -3.04 10.36 17.59
N ALA A 282 -3.44 10.27 16.32
CA ALA A 282 -3.77 11.41 15.46
C ALA A 282 -4.71 12.39 16.18
N ARG A 283 -4.20 13.57 16.55
CA ARG A 283 -5.05 14.73 16.82
C ARG A 283 -5.22 15.43 15.48
N GLY A 284 -6.45 15.50 15.00
CA GLY A 284 -6.82 16.33 13.86
C GLY A 284 -6.43 17.80 14.06
N PRO A 285 -6.48 18.60 12.98
CA PRO A 285 -6.02 19.98 12.98
C PRO A 285 -6.77 20.80 14.03
N ARG A 286 -6.02 21.40 14.97
CA ARG A 286 -6.57 22.41 15.88
C ARG A 286 -6.97 23.62 15.06
N ARG A 287 -8.27 23.83 14.84
CA ARG A 287 -8.80 25.12 14.41
C ARG A 287 -8.46 26.14 15.49
N GLY A 288 -7.58 27.08 15.15
CA GLY A 288 -7.36 28.29 15.94
C GLY A 288 -8.65 29.11 15.95
N SER A 289 -9.27 29.19 17.12
CA SER A 289 -10.31 30.18 17.42
C SER A 289 -9.63 31.55 17.46
N ALA A 290 -9.84 32.36 16.43
CA ALA A 290 -9.65 33.80 16.50
C ALA A 290 -10.99 34.43 16.87
N ALA A 291 -11.30 34.44 18.17
CA ALA A 291 -12.32 35.32 18.73
C ALA A 291 -11.64 36.61 19.18
N GLY A 292 -11.82 37.69 18.41
CA GLY A 292 -11.46 39.05 18.76
C GLY A 292 -12.62 39.97 18.38
N SER A 293 -13.47 40.27 19.36
CA SER A 293 -14.64 41.15 19.28
C SER A 293 -14.25 42.65 19.33
N PRO A 294 -15.21 43.58 19.12
CA PRO A 294 -14.99 44.85 18.43
C PRO A 294 -14.57 46.01 19.34
N ILE A 295 -13.79 46.95 18.79
CA ILE A 295 -13.93 48.42 18.92
C ILE A 295 -13.50 49.02 17.57
#